data_AF-A0A1P8UJ32-F1
#
_entry.id   AF-A0A1P8UJ32-F1
#
_cell.length_a   1.000
_cell.length_b   1.000
_cell.length_c   1.000
_cell.angle_alpha   90.00
_cell.angle_beta   90.00
_cell.angle_gamma   90.00
#
_symmetry.space_group_name_H-M   'P 1'
#
loop_
_entity.id
_entity.type
_entity.pdbx_description
1 polymer ?
#
loop_
_entity_poly.entity_id
_entity_poly.type
_entity_poly.pdbx_seq_one_letter_code
_entity_poly.pdbx_strand_id
1 'polypeptide(L)' 'MAFIRERAAGGYDLHELADAAHISQAQLVRLFKDALGTTPMAYVASQRIAAARCLLMAPLTKNQ' A
#
# COMPACT_ATOMS: atom_id res chain seq x y z
N MET A 1 0.94 9.81 3.82
CA MET A 1 0.16 8.87 2.97
C MET A 1 0.72 8.67 1.55
N ALA A 2 1.72 9.45 1.09
CA ALA A 2 2.28 9.29 -0.28
C ALA A 2 3.10 8.01 -0.46
N PHE A 3 3.80 7.54 0.58
CA PHE A 3 4.77 6.45 0.50
C PHE A 3 4.19 5.06 0.14
N ILE A 4 2.90 4.83 0.44
CA ILE A 4 2.23 3.55 0.18
C ILE A 4 1.84 3.42 -1.30
N ARG A 5 1.68 4.54 -2.01
CA ARG A 5 1.30 4.52 -3.44
C ARG A 5 2.48 4.20 -4.34
N GLU A 6 3.66 4.75 -4.05
CA GLU A 6 4.87 4.65 -4.89
C GLU A 6 5.41 3.20 -5.03
N ARG A 7 5.19 2.35 -4.02
CA ARG A 7 5.82 1.02 -3.92
C ARG A 7 4.83 -0.15 -3.76
N ALA A 8 3.54 0.08 -4.01
CA ALA A 8 2.49 -0.95 -3.92
C ALA A 8 2.73 -2.23 -4.74
N ALA A 9 3.62 -2.21 -5.74
CA ALA A 9 3.97 -3.36 -6.54
C ALA A 9 4.91 -4.36 -5.84
N GLY A 10 5.71 -3.91 -4.86
CA GLY A 10 6.54 -4.77 -4.01
C GLY A 10 5.74 -5.16 -2.77
N GLY A 11 5.65 -6.46 -2.45
CA GLY A 11 4.91 -6.91 -1.28
C GLY A 11 5.44 -6.25 -0.01
N TYR A 12 4.62 -5.42 0.64
CA TYR A 12 4.97 -4.83 1.93
C TYR A 12 4.66 -5.79 3.06
N ASP A 13 5.58 -5.88 4.02
CA ASP A 13 5.28 -6.40 5.36
C ASP A 13 4.76 -5.26 6.27
N LEU A 14 3.90 -5.59 7.23
CA LEU A 14 3.36 -4.62 8.21
C LEU A 14 4.48 -3.94 9.00
N HIS A 15 5.60 -4.63 9.22
CA HIS A 15 6.79 -4.09 9.85
C HIS A 15 7.42 -2.96 9.04
N GLU A 16 7.59 -3.12 7.72
CA GLU A 16 8.20 -2.11 6.86
C GLU A 16 7.35 -0.83 6.78
N LEU A 17 6.02 -0.99 6.79
CA LEU A 17 5.11 0.15 6.80
C LEU A 17 5.17 0.92 8.12
N ALA A 18 5.36 0.21 9.22
CA ALA A 18 5.48 0.80 10.55
C ALA A 18 6.83 1.53 10.69
N ASP A 19 7.91 0.91 10.22
CA ASP A 19 9.26 1.47 10.20
C ASP A 19 9.34 2.73 9.33
N ALA A 20 8.80 2.70 8.10
CA ALA A 20 8.76 3.86 7.20
C ALA A 20 7.93 5.02 7.74
N ALA A 21 6.97 4.74 8.63
CA ALA A 21 6.16 5.74 9.32
C ALA A 21 6.72 6.12 10.71
N HIS A 22 7.84 5.52 11.13
CA HIS A 22 8.45 5.67 12.44
C HIS A 22 7.49 5.47 13.62
N ILE A 23 6.56 4.52 13.49
CA ILE A 23 5.58 4.18 14.52
C ILE A 23 5.54 2.67 14.74
N SER A 24 4.98 2.23 15.87
CA SER A 24 4.73 0.80 16.08
C SER A 24 3.65 0.25 15.15
N GLN A 25 3.70 -1.04 14.86
CA GLN A 25 2.66 -1.73 14.07
C GLN A 25 1.26 -1.56 14.68
N ALA A 26 1.15 -1.59 16.01
CA ALA A 26 -0.12 -1.37 16.71
C ALA A 26 -0.68 0.04 16.48
N GLN A 27 0.17 1.06 16.55
CA GLN A 27 -0.20 2.45 16.25
C GLN A 27 -0.60 2.61 14.78
N LEU A 28 0.13 1.96 13.86
CA LEU A 28 -0.19 1.98 12.44
C LEU A 28 -1.59 1.38 12.19
N VAL A 29 -1.89 0.22 12.76
CA VAL A 29 -3.22 -0.41 12.63
C VAL A 29 -4.32 0.49 13.20
N ARG A 30 -4.07 1.12 14.36
CA ARG A 30 -5.04 2.03 14.98
C ARG A 30 -5.28 3.26 14.13
N LEU A 31 -4.22 3.91 13.64
CA LEU A 31 -4.30 5.09 12.79
C LEU A 31 -5.06 4.80 11.50
N PHE A 32 -4.87 3.62 10.91
CA PHE A 32 -5.61 3.19 9.72
C PHE A 32 -7.09 2.96 10.00
N LYS A 33 -7.43 2.35 11.13
CA LYS A 33 -8.83 2.19 11.53
C LYS A 33 -9.50 3.54 11.78
N ASP A 34 -8.83 4.46 12.48
CA ASP A 34 -9.38 5.76 12.83
C ASP A 34 -9.49 6.70 11.62
N ALA A 35 -8.51 6.69 10.70
CA ALA A 35 -8.47 7.59 9.55
C ALA A 35 -9.18 7.05 8.29
N LEU A 36 -9.14 5.73 8.07
CA LEU A 36 -9.57 5.09 6.82
C LEU A 36 -10.62 3.99 7.04
N GLY A 37 -10.95 3.65 8.28
CA GLY A 37 -11.93 2.60 8.60
C GLY A 37 -11.49 1.18 8.25
N THR A 38 -10.22 0.98 7.90
CA THR A 38 -9.69 -0.32 7.41
C THR A 38 -8.34 -0.64 8.04
N THR A 39 -7.77 -1.81 7.74
CA THR A 39 -6.42 -2.19 8.19
C THR A 39 -5.36 -1.82 7.14
N PRO A 40 -4.10 -1.60 7.54
CA PRO A 40 -3.02 -1.29 6.59
C PRO A 40 -2.90 -2.35 5.47
N MET A 41 -2.97 -3.63 5.84
CA MET A 41 -2.85 -4.75 4.89
C MET A 41 -4.02 -4.81 3.91
N ALA A 42 -5.25 -4.54 4.35
CA ALA A 42 -6.41 -4.49 3.47
C ALA A 42 -6.28 -3.34 2.46
N TYR A 43 -5.82 -2.18 2.92
CA TYR A 43 -5.55 -1.04 2.05
C TYR A 43 -4.46 -1.33 1.00
N VAL A 44 -3.36 -1.99 1.41
CA VAL A 44 -2.30 -2.42 0.48
C VAL A 44 -2.84 -3.40 -0.57
N ALA A 45 -3.67 -4.37 -0.17
CA ALA A 45 -4.29 -5.30 -1.11
C ALA A 45 -5.17 -4.58 -2.15
N SER A 46 -5.99 -3.62 -1.71
CA SER A 46 -6.78 -2.78 -2.62
C SER A 46 -5.91 -1.97 -3.58
N GLN A 47 -4.80 -1.40 -3.08
CA GLN A 47 -3.85 -0.67 -3.92
C GLN A 47 -3.15 -1.57 -4.95
N ARG A 48 -2.80 -2.82 -4.57
CA ARG A 48 -2.23 -3.81 -5.50
C ARG A 48 -3.19 -4.12 -6.65
N ILE A 49 -4.47 -4.32 -6.33
CA ILE A 49 -5.51 -4.57 -7.34
C ILE A 49 -5.68 -3.34 -8.24
N ALA A 50 -5.71 -2.14 -7.67
CA ALA A 50 -5.82 -0.90 -8.45
C ALA A 50 -4.62 -0.70 -9.38
N ALA A 51 -3.39 -0.96 -8.90
CA ALA A 51 -2.17 -0.88 -9.70
C ALA A 51 -2.16 -1.93 -10.82
N ALA A 52 -2.52 -3.19 -10.53
CA ALA A 52 -2.62 -4.24 -11.54
C ALA A 52 -3.67 -3.92 -12.61
N ARG A 53 -4.82 -3.37 -12.21
CA ARG A 53 -5.85 -2.89 -13.16
C ARG A 53 -5.32 -1.77 -14.04
N CYS A 54 -4.59 -0.82 -13.48
CA CYS A 54 -3.95 0.25 -14.24
C CYS A 54 -2.95 -0.31 -15.26
N LEU A 55 -2.15 -1.31 -14.89
CA LEU A 55 -1.21 -1.97 -15.81
C LEU A 55 -1.89 -2.76 -16.93
N LEU A 56 -3.07 -3.35 -16.67
CA LEU A 56 -3.85 -4.05 -17.70
C LEU A 56 -4.60 -3.08 -18.63
N MET A 57 -4.93 -1.88 -18.15
CA MET A 57 -5.59 -0.84 -18.92
C MET A 57 -4.61 0.09 -19.65
N ALA A 58 -3.37 0.18 -19.17
CA ALA A 58 -2.30 0.82 -19.89
C ALA A 58 -1.98 -0.02 -21.14
N PRO A 59 -1.93 0.57 -22.35
CA PRO A 59 -1.41 -0.14 -23.50
C PRO A 59 0.00 -0.62 -23.13
N LEU A 60 0.29 -1.89 -23.40
CA LEU A 60 1.55 -2.56 -23.11
C LEU A 60 2.74 -1.83 -23.79
N THR A 61 3.18 -0.70 -23.26
CA THR A 61 4.48 -0.14 -23.60
C THR A 61 5.52 -0.91 -22.82
N LYS A 62 5.75 -2.16 -23.25
CA LYS A 62 7.00 -2.87 -23.02
C LYS A 62 8.11 -1.94 -23.51
N ASN A 63 8.94 -1.43 -22.61
CA ASN A 63 10.34 -1.20 -22.92
C ASN A 63 11.16 -0.97 -21.65
N GLN A 64 11.65 -2.05 -21.05
CA GLN A 64 13.05 -2.18 -20.63
C GLN A 64 13.46 -3.63 -20.92
#